data_AF-A0A964U515-F1
#
_entry.id   AF-A0A964U515-F1
#
_cell.length_a   1.000
_cell.length_b   1.000
_cell.length_c   1.000
_cell.angle_alpha   90.00
_cell.angle_beta   90.00
_cell.angle_gamma   90.00
#
_symmetry.space_group_name_H-M   'P 1'
#
loop_
_entity.id
_entity.type
_entity.pdbx_description
1 polymer ?
#
loop_
_entity_poly.entity_id
_entity_poly.type
_entity_poly.pdbx_seq_one_letter_code
_entity_poly.pdbx_strand_id
1 'polypeptide(L)'
;MNLTELKKTPVPDLVELAQSMELEGVGRSRKQDLIFAILKARAKRGEDIYGEGVLEILSDGFGFLRSADASFLAGPDDIYVSPSQIRRFALRTGDNITGKIRPPKDGERYFALLKVGDINFDRPENAKTKILFENF
;
A
#
# COMPACT_ATOMS: atom_id res chain seq x y z
N MET A 1 -0.29 -6.98 -9.52
CA MET A 1 -1.40 -6.00 -9.62
C MET A 1 -1.18 -4.89 -8.60
N ASN A 2 -1.43 -3.62 -8.95
CA ASN A 2 -1.13 -2.47 -8.09
C ASN A 2 -2.40 -1.89 -7.44
N LEU A 3 -2.36 -1.63 -6.13
CA LEU A 3 -3.44 -1.01 -5.35
C LEU A 3 -3.83 0.36 -5.92
N THR A 4 -2.86 1.20 -6.28
CA THR A 4 -3.11 2.57 -6.78
C THR A 4 -3.78 2.55 -8.14
N GLU A 5 -3.44 1.58 -9.01
CA GLU A 5 -4.12 1.40 -10.30
C GLU A 5 -5.60 1.08 -10.09
N LEU A 6 -5.91 0.15 -9.19
CA LEU A 6 -7.30 -0.23 -8.88
C LEU A 6 -8.11 0.93 -8.28
N LYS A 7 -7.46 1.83 -7.52
CA LYS A 7 -8.13 3.05 -7.01
C LYS A 7 -8.55 4.00 -8.14
N LYS A 8 -7.81 4.03 -9.25
CA LYS A 8 -8.11 4.86 -10.42
C LYS A 8 -9.12 4.22 -11.38
N THR A 9 -9.25 2.90 -11.34
CA THR A 9 -10.24 2.16 -12.14
C THR A 9 -11.68 2.55 -11.77
N PRO A 10 -12.57 2.77 -12.76
CA PRO A 10 -14.01 2.95 -12.55
C PRO A 10 -14.66 1.76 -11.81
N VAL A 11 -15.73 2.05 -11.05
CA VAL A 11 -16.46 1.00 -10.31
C VAL A 11 -17.03 -0.10 -11.22
N PRO A 12 -17.61 0.19 -12.40
CA PRO A 12 -18.10 -0.85 -13.30
C PRO A 12 -17.02 -1.87 -13.68
N ASP A 13 -15.85 -1.41 -14.11
CA ASP A 13 -14.73 -2.28 -14.50
C ASP A 13 -14.20 -3.11 -13.31
N LEU A 14 -14.22 -2.54 -12.10
CA LEU A 14 -13.89 -3.29 -10.88
C LEU A 14 -14.91 -4.39 -10.59
N VAL A 15 -16.20 -4.14 -10.84
CA VAL A 15 -17.26 -5.15 -10.66
C VAL A 15 -17.10 -6.26 -11.69
N GLU A 16 -16.83 -5.92 -12.96
CA GLU A 16 -16.54 -6.90 -14.01
C GLU A 16 -15.31 -7.74 -13.66
N LEU A 17 -14.23 -7.11 -13.19
CA LEU A 17 -13.03 -7.81 -12.73
C LEU A 17 -13.36 -8.76 -11.57
N ALA A 18 -14.14 -8.32 -10.59
CA ALA A 18 -14.52 -9.16 -9.46
C ALA A 18 -15.41 -10.34 -9.88
N GLN A 19 -16.35 -10.14 -10.80
CA GLN A 19 -17.19 -11.19 -11.37
C GLN A 19 -16.36 -12.21 -12.16
N SER A 20 -15.37 -11.76 -12.95
CA SER A 20 -14.45 -12.66 -13.68
C SER A 20 -13.59 -13.52 -12.74
N MET A 21 -13.47 -13.11 -11.47
CA MET A 21 -12.77 -13.83 -10.42
C MET A 21 -13.70 -14.67 -9.54
N GLU A 22 -14.98 -14.78 -9.91
CA GLU A 22 -16.02 -15.51 -9.18
C GLU A 22 -16.23 -15.01 -7.75
N LEU A 23 -16.07 -13.70 -7.53
CA LEU A 23 -16.35 -13.08 -6.24
C LEU A 23 -17.86 -12.84 -6.09
N GLU A 24 -18.43 -13.34 -4.99
CA GLU A 24 -19.85 -13.15 -4.67
C GLU A 24 -20.09 -11.82 -3.93
N GLY A 25 -21.33 -11.30 -4.00
CA GLY A 25 -21.78 -10.17 -3.17
C GLY A 25 -21.25 -8.78 -3.56
N VAL A 26 -20.51 -8.65 -4.66
CA VAL A 26 -19.80 -7.42 -5.05
C VAL A 26 -20.69 -6.31 -5.63
N GLY A 27 -21.91 -6.61 -6.07
CA GLY A 27 -22.78 -5.64 -6.76
C GLY A 27 -23.30 -4.47 -5.90
N ARG A 28 -23.19 -4.55 -4.56
CA ARG A 28 -23.57 -3.47 -3.63
C ARG A 28 -22.41 -3.00 -2.74
N SER A 29 -21.21 -3.50 -2.98
CA SER A 29 -20.04 -3.20 -2.17
C SER A 29 -19.55 -1.77 -2.42
N ARG A 30 -18.97 -1.13 -1.39
CA ARG A 30 -18.24 0.12 -1.61
C ARG A 30 -17.04 -0.18 -2.51
N LYS A 31 -16.58 0.83 -3.27
CA LYS A 31 -15.38 0.70 -4.14
C LYS A 31 -14.19 0.12 -3.38
N GLN A 32 -14.00 0.54 -2.13
CA GLN A 32 -12.93 0.04 -1.29
C GLN A 32 -13.06 -1.45 -0.97
N ASP A 33 -14.24 -1.91 -0.56
CA ASP A 33 -14.49 -3.32 -0.23
C ASP A 33 -14.26 -4.21 -1.46
N LEU A 34 -14.64 -3.70 -2.65
CA LEU A 34 -14.42 -4.34 -3.93
C LEU A 34 -12.92 -4.49 -4.25
N ILE A 35 -12.15 -3.40 -4.15
CA ILE A 35 -10.69 -3.42 -4.34
C ILE A 35 -10.04 -4.41 -3.35
N PHE A 36 -10.48 -4.39 -2.10
CA PHE A 36 -9.98 -5.27 -1.06
C PHE A 36 -10.25 -6.75 -1.39
N ALA A 37 -11.48 -7.08 -1.79
CA ALA A 37 -11.86 -8.43 -2.18
C ALA A 37 -11.04 -8.94 -3.37
N ILE A 38 -10.87 -8.10 -4.40
CA ILE A 38 -10.06 -8.41 -5.59
C ILE A 38 -8.61 -8.70 -5.21
N LEU A 39 -7.97 -7.81 -4.44
CA LEU A 39 -6.57 -7.98 -4.02
C LEU A 39 -6.39 -9.21 -3.11
N LYS A 40 -7.34 -9.47 -2.21
CA LYS A 40 -7.32 -10.65 -1.34
C LYS A 40 -7.44 -11.94 -2.15
N ALA A 41 -8.32 -11.97 -3.15
CA ALA A 41 -8.50 -13.12 -4.02
C ALA A 41 -7.24 -13.43 -4.85
N ARG A 42 -6.57 -12.40 -5.39
CA ARG A 42 -5.29 -12.56 -6.10
C ARG A 42 -4.17 -13.05 -5.20
N ALA A 43 -4.01 -12.44 -4.03
CA ALA A 43 -3.01 -12.87 -3.06
C ALA A 43 -3.21 -14.35 -2.65
N LYS A 44 -4.46 -14.81 -2.52
CA LYS A 44 -4.78 -16.23 -2.27
C LYS A 44 -4.39 -17.17 -3.41
N ARG A 45 -4.36 -16.70 -4.66
CA ARG A 45 -3.87 -17.45 -5.83
C ARG A 45 -2.34 -17.45 -5.94
N GLY A 46 -1.63 -16.84 -4.97
CA GLY A 46 -0.17 -16.73 -4.98
C GLY A 46 0.34 -15.59 -5.86
N GLU A 47 -0.53 -14.71 -6.35
CA GLU A 47 -0.13 -13.57 -7.16
C GLU A 47 0.40 -12.43 -6.29
N ASP A 48 1.43 -11.75 -6.79
CA ASP A 48 2.03 -10.62 -6.11
C ASP A 48 1.18 -9.35 -6.30
N ILE A 49 0.88 -8.71 -5.17
CA ILE A 49 0.21 -7.42 -5.11
C ILE A 49 1.17 -6.34 -4.65
N TYR A 50 1.01 -5.14 -5.20
CA TYR A 50 1.90 -4.01 -5.01
C TYR A 50 1.11 -2.80 -4.54
N GLY A 51 1.79 -1.89 -3.85
CA GLY A 51 1.22 -0.62 -3.43
C GLY A 51 2.31 0.45 -3.37
N GLU A 52 1.87 1.69 -3.33
CA GLU A 52 2.72 2.85 -3.21
C GLU A 52 2.06 3.92 -2.34
N GLY A 53 2.87 4.83 -1.82
CA GLY A 53 2.39 6.01 -1.11
C GLY A 53 3.51 6.72 -0.37
N VAL A 54 3.17 7.87 0.22
CA VAL A 54 4.10 8.67 1.01
C VAL A 54 4.05 8.21 2.46
N LEU A 55 5.20 7.89 3.04
CA LEU A 55 5.30 7.42 4.41
C LEU A 55 4.98 8.54 5.40
N GLU A 56 4.09 8.25 6.34
CA GLU A 56 3.90 9.00 7.58
C GLU A 56 4.25 8.11 8.76
N ILE A 57 5.24 8.50 9.56
CA ILE A 57 5.65 7.80 10.79
C ILE A 57 4.93 8.43 11.99
N LEU A 58 4.27 7.60 12.79
CA LEU A 58 3.56 8.01 14.00
C LEU A 58 4.47 7.93 15.24
N SER A 59 4.02 8.51 16.36
CA SER A 59 4.76 8.57 17.63
C SER A 59 5.27 7.21 18.12
N ASP A 60 4.50 6.15 17.86
CA ASP A 60 4.80 4.79 18.31
C ASP A 60 5.85 4.09 17.41
N GLY A 61 6.34 4.79 16.39
CA GLY A 61 7.45 4.36 15.53
C GLY A 61 7.07 3.44 14.37
N PHE A 62 5.79 3.08 14.22
CA PHE A 62 5.25 2.50 12.98
C PHE A 62 4.74 3.61 12.06
N GLY A 63 4.42 3.27 10.81
CA GLY A 63 3.91 4.25 9.87
C GLY A 63 2.88 3.70 8.88
N PHE A 64 2.33 4.60 8.09
CA PHE A 64 1.40 4.31 7.01
C PHE A 64 1.87 4.96 5.70
N LEU A 65 1.73 4.26 4.58
CA LEU A 65 1.82 4.88 3.27
C LEU A 65 0.48 5.51 2.94
N ARG A 66 0.46 6.83 2.87
CA ARG A 66 -0.72 7.64 2.56
C ARG A 66 -0.84 7.85 1.05
N SER A 67 -2.09 7.87 0.57
CA SER A 67 -2.41 8.07 -0.84
C SER A 67 -2.45 9.55 -1.22
N ALA A 68 -1.81 9.91 -2.33
CA ALA A 68 -1.93 11.27 -2.90
C ALA A 68 -3.37 11.59 -3.33
N ASP A 69 -4.11 10.60 -3.84
CA ASP A 69 -5.51 10.74 -4.26
C ASP A 69 -6.46 11.07 -3.10
N ALA A 70 -6.04 10.81 -1.86
CA ALA A 70 -6.79 11.13 -0.64
C ALA A 70 -6.21 12.36 0.09
N SER A 71 -5.41 13.18 -0.59
CA SER A 71 -4.72 14.34 -0.01
C SER A 71 -3.88 13.98 1.23
N PHE A 72 -3.30 12.78 1.23
CA PHE A 72 -2.52 12.22 2.34
C PHE A 72 -3.27 12.08 3.67
N LEU A 73 -4.60 12.09 3.64
CA LEU A 73 -5.44 11.87 4.82
C LEU A 73 -5.45 10.39 5.20
N ALA A 74 -5.71 10.13 6.48
CA ALA A 74 -5.82 8.77 7.00
C ALA A 74 -6.97 8.03 6.32
N GLY A 75 -6.62 6.95 5.63
CA GLY A 75 -7.50 6.12 4.84
C GLY A 75 -7.56 4.68 5.33
N PRO A 76 -8.72 4.02 5.24
CA PRO A 76 -8.82 2.58 5.54
C PRO A 76 -8.07 1.69 4.54
N ASP A 77 -7.58 2.25 3.44
CA ASP A 77 -6.77 1.61 2.39
C ASP A 77 -5.28 1.99 2.47
N ASP A 78 -4.86 2.62 3.57
CA ASP A 78 -3.46 2.89 3.85
C ASP A 78 -2.66 1.60 4.08
N ILE A 79 -1.37 1.65 3.74
CA ILE A 79 -0.47 0.50 3.85
C ILE A 79 0.37 0.65 5.11
N TYR A 80 0.19 -0.25 6.07
CA TYR A 80 0.99 -0.35 7.27
C TYR A 80 2.46 -0.65 6.97
N VAL A 81 3.35 0.09 7.62
CA VAL A 81 4.81 -0.10 7.58
C VAL A 81 5.31 -0.34 9.01
N SER A 82 6.01 -1.45 9.19
CA SER A 82 6.50 -1.85 10.51
C SER A 82 7.68 -0.99 10.98
N PRO A 83 7.88 -0.80 12.30
CA PRO A 83 9.06 -0.14 12.85
C PRO A 83 10.38 -0.77 12.38
N SER A 84 10.40 -2.10 12.19
CA SER A 84 11.58 -2.83 11.70
C SER A 84 11.95 -2.44 10.27
N GLN A 85 10.96 -2.25 9.38
CA GLN A 85 11.21 -1.78 8.01
C GLN A 85 11.70 -0.33 8.01
N ILE A 86 11.08 0.54 8.81
CA ILE A 86 11.50 1.93 8.98
C ILE A 86 12.97 2.02 9.39
N ARG A 87 13.37 1.27 10.43
CA ARG A 87 14.76 1.23 10.89
C ARG A 87 15.71 0.64 9.86
N ARG A 88 15.33 -0.48 9.21
CA ARG A 88 16.20 -1.20 8.27
C ARG A 88 16.64 -0.34 7.08
N PHE A 89 15.73 0.50 6.58
CA PHE A 89 15.96 1.35 5.41
C PHE A 89 16.17 2.83 5.76
N ALA A 90 16.28 3.16 7.06
CA ALA A 90 16.41 4.53 7.55
C ALA A 90 15.33 5.48 6.97
N LEU A 91 14.09 4.98 6.89
CA LEU A 91 12.96 5.69 6.32
C LEU A 91 12.56 6.88 7.20
N ARG A 92 12.05 7.93 6.57
CA ARG A 92 11.53 9.13 7.23
C ARG A 92 10.15 9.47 6.70
N THR A 93 9.38 10.20 7.51
CA THR A 93 8.14 10.82 7.04
C THR A 93 8.44 11.66 5.80
N GLY A 94 7.64 11.48 4.75
CA GLY A 94 7.83 12.11 3.44
C GLY A 94 8.52 11.23 2.40
N ASP A 95 9.15 10.11 2.78
CA ASP A 95 9.70 9.18 1.79
C ASP A 95 8.55 8.54 0.97
N ASN A 96 8.60 8.65 -0.35
CA ASN A 96 7.71 7.94 -1.26
C ASN A 96 8.19 6.50 -1.40
N ILE A 97 7.32 5.53 -1.14
CA ILE A 97 7.70 4.12 -1.11
C ILE A 97 6.80 3.35 -2.07
N THR A 98 7.41 2.54 -2.92
CA THR A 98 6.71 1.48 -3.68
C THR A 98 7.11 0.13 -3.10
N GLY A 99 6.25 -0.88 -3.23
CA GLY A 99 6.65 -2.22 -2.79
C GLY A 99 5.56 -3.27 -2.88
N LYS A 100 5.98 -4.50 -2.62
CA LYS A 100 5.06 -5.64 -2.50
C LYS A 100 4.31 -5.52 -1.19
N ILE A 101 3.00 -5.62 -1.24
CA ILE A 101 2.11 -5.58 -0.07
C ILE A 101 1.46 -6.94 0.15
N ARG A 102 0.79 -7.09 1.29
CA ARG A 102 -0.07 -8.24 1.59
C ARG A 102 -1.39 -7.78 2.19
N PRO A 103 -2.49 -8.51 1.97
CA PRO A 103 -3.74 -8.23 2.69
C PRO A 103 -3.54 -8.43 4.21
N PRO A 104 -4.40 -7.82 5.03
CA PRO A 104 -4.40 -8.05 6.47
C PRO A 104 -4.71 -9.51 6.78
N LYS A 105 -4.05 -10.03 7.82
CA LYS A 105 -4.36 -11.31 8.48
C LYS A 105 -5.50 -11.13 9.49
N ASP A 106 -5.91 -12.22 10.12
CA ASP A 106 -6.93 -12.18 11.17
C ASP A 106 -6.49 -11.23 12.31
N GLY A 107 -7.35 -10.26 12.62
CA GLY A 107 -7.08 -9.22 13.61
C GLY A 107 -6.37 -7.97 13.06
N GLU A 108 -5.87 -7.98 11.83
CA GLU A 108 -5.30 -6.81 11.17
C GLU A 108 -6.37 -6.05 10.37
N ARG A 109 -6.23 -4.71 10.27
CA ARG A 109 -7.18 -3.85 9.53
C ARG A 109 -6.65 -3.34 8.19
N TYR A 110 -5.34 -3.20 8.06
CA TYR A 110 -4.69 -2.52 6.93
C TYR A 110 -3.90 -3.51 6.06
N PHE A 111 -3.69 -3.16 4.80
CA PHE A 111 -2.64 -3.80 4.02
C PHE A 111 -1.30 -3.58 4.72
N ALA A 112 -0.38 -4.53 4.63
CA ALA A 112 0.95 -4.38 5.20
C ALA A 112 2.01 -4.46 4.11
N LEU A 113 3.04 -3.63 4.22
CA LEU A 113 4.20 -3.70 3.35
C LEU A 113 4.95 -5.01 3.62
N LEU A 114 5.10 -5.84 2.61
CA LEU A 114 5.83 -7.10 2.69
C LEU A 114 7.30 -6.91 2.30
N LYS A 115 7.56 -6.19 1.21
CA LYS A 115 8.91 -5.92 0.71
C LYS A 115 8.96 -4.52 0.09
N VAL A 116 9.94 -3.72 0.52
CA VAL A 116 10.24 -2.42 -0.10
C VAL A 116 10.75 -2.66 -1.53
N GLY A 117 10.15 -1.96 -2.49
CA GLY A 117 10.54 -1.91 -3.90
C GLY A 117 11.51 -0.75 -4.12
N ASP A 118 10.98 0.45 -4.27
CA ASP A 118 11.75 1.70 -4.43
C ASP A 118 11.47 2.68 -3.28
N ILE A 119 12.44 3.56 -3.03
CA ILE A 119 12.34 4.68 -2.08
C ILE A 119 12.69 5.96 -2.86
N ASN A 120 11.77 6.93 -2.90
CA ASN A 120 11.91 8.19 -3.65
C ASN A 120 12.32 7.97 -5.11
N PHE A 121 11.69 7.01 -5.78
CA PHE A 121 11.92 6.66 -7.18
C PHE A 121 13.33 6.10 -7.47
N ASP A 122 14.04 5.66 -6.44
CA ASP A 122 15.36 5.04 -6.55
C ASP A 122 15.44 3.76 -5.71
N ARG A 123 16.50 2.98 -5.95
CA ARG A 123 16.74 1.71 -5.28
C ARG A 123 16.94 1.92 -3.76
N PRO A 124 16.40 1.02 -2.91
CA PRO A 124 16.47 1.18 -1.46
C PRO A 124 17.89 1.22 -0.89
N GLU A 125 18.86 0.64 -1.59
CA GLU A 125 20.28 0.66 -1.20
C GLU A 125 20.84 2.09 -1.15
N ASN A 126 20.39 2.96 -2.06
CA ASN A 126 20.87 4.34 -2.17
C ASN A 126 20.27 5.26 -1.10
N ALA A 127 19.13 4.88 -0.52
CA ALA A 127 18.44 5.67 0.50
C ALA A 127 19.26 5.85 1.80
N LYS A 128 20.28 5.01 2.05
CA LYS A 128 21.12 5.08 3.25
C LYS A 128 22.27 6.08 3.15
N THR A 129 22.70 6.39 1.94
CA THR A 129 23.85 7.29 1.68
C THR A 129 23.41 8.73 1.43
N LYS A 130 22.13 9.04 1.58
CA LYS A 130 21.58 10.39 1.35
C LYS A 130 22.06 11.37 2.42
N ILE A 131 22.53 12.54 1.96
CA ILE A 131 22.81 13.69 2.83
C ILE A 131 21.46 14.25 3.29
N LEU A 132 21.36 14.54 4.59
CA LEU A 132 20.14 15.08 5.16
C LEU A 132 19.93 16.53 4.72
N PHE A 133 18.66 16.92 4.54
CA PHE A 133 18.32 18.28 4.11
C PHE A 133 18.85 19.33 5.10
N GLU A 134 18.87 19.02 6.39
CA GLU A 134 19.36 19.91 7.45
C GLU A 134 20.88 20.15 7.43
N ASN A 135 21.63 19.38 6.63
CA ASN A 135 23.08 19.56 6.47
C ASN A 135 23.45 20.55 5.34
N PHE A 136 22.45 21.17 4.70
CA PHE A 136 22.62 22.21 3.68
C PHE A 136 22.44 23.61 4.26
#